data_AF-A0A958D513-F1
#
_entry.id   AF-A0A958D513-F1
#
_cell.length_a   1.000
_cell.length_b   1.000
_cell.length_c   1.000
_cell.angle_alpha   90.00
_cell.angle_beta   90.00
_cell.angle_gamma   90.00
#
_symmetry.space_group_name_H-M   'P 1'
#
loop_
_entity.id
_entity.type
_entity.pdbx_description
1 polymer ?
#
loop_
_entity_poly.entity_id
_entity_poly.type
_entity_poly.pdbx_seq_one_letter_code
_entity_poly.pdbx_strand_id
1 'polypeptide(L)'
;MNLQTWAKWVAEIDAMTGGAIVELRPGPYGGIKIGVRWMIGKEQYGYDHSMSIGEMDRMVEAGQPCVLEQITNAVRSMTTND
;
A
#
# COMPACT_ATOMS: atom_id res chain seq x y z
N MET A 1 -8.91 5.18 9.54
CA MET A 1 -8.82 5.75 8.18
C MET A 1 -10.21 6.00 7.64
N ASN A 2 -10.50 7.21 7.18
CA ASN A 2 -11.77 7.47 6.50
C ASN A 2 -11.69 6.98 5.03
N LEU A 3 -12.85 6.70 4.44
CA LEU A 3 -12.97 6.19 3.07
C LEU A 3 -12.38 7.15 2.02
N GLN A 4 -12.41 8.47 2.26
CA GLN A 4 -11.92 9.46 1.31
C GLN A 4 -10.39 9.46 1.20
N THR A 5 -9.68 9.37 2.33
CA THR A 5 -8.22 9.26 2.36
C THR A 5 -7.75 7.99 1.67
N TRP A 6 -8.43 6.86 1.95
CA TRP A 6 -8.14 5.60 1.29
C TRP A 6 -8.34 5.69 -0.23
N ALA A 7 -9.50 6.18 -0.68
CA ALA A 7 -9.82 6.29 -2.10
C ALA A 7 -8.83 7.19 -2.86
N LYS A 8 -8.42 8.32 -2.26
CA LYS A 8 -7.41 9.21 -2.85
C LYS A 8 -6.06 8.51 -3.00
N TRP A 9 -5.62 7.78 -1.95
CA TRP A 9 -4.36 7.05 -2.01
C TRP A 9 -4.39 5.92 -3.03
N VAL A 10 -5.49 5.16 -3.13
CA VAL A 10 -5.64 4.13 -4.18
C VAL A 10 -5.55 4.74 -5.58
N ALA A 11 -6.17 5.90 -5.81
CA ALA A 11 -6.06 6.60 -7.09
C ALA A 11 -4.63 7.07 -7.42
N GLU A 12 -3.84 7.47 -6.42
CA GLU A 12 -2.42 7.81 -6.61
C GLU A 12 -1.60 6.59 -7.03
N ILE A 13 -1.80 5.45 -6.36
CA ILE A 13 -1.16 4.18 -6.69
C ILE A 13 -1.55 3.73 -8.11
N ASP A 14 -2.82 3.84 -8.48
CA ASP A 14 -3.32 3.51 -9.81
C ASP A 14 -2.66 4.35 -10.90
N ALA A 15 -2.63 5.68 -10.72
CA ALA A 15 -1.99 6.61 -11.66
C ALA A 15 -0.48 6.35 -11.82
N MET A 16 0.20 5.94 -10.74
CA MET A 16 1.62 5.64 -10.75
C MET A 16 1.96 4.34 -11.50
N THR A 17 1.11 3.33 -11.36
CA THR A 17 1.37 1.97 -11.83
C THR A 17 0.66 1.64 -13.15
N GLY A 18 -0.25 2.49 -13.60
CA GLY A 18 -1.04 2.30 -14.82
C GLY A 18 -2.15 1.25 -14.68
N GLY A 19 -2.66 1.01 -13.46
CA GLY A 19 -3.73 0.02 -13.23
C GLY A 19 -3.49 -0.97 -12.09
N ALA A 20 -2.92 -0.55 -10.96
CA ALA A 20 -2.68 -1.46 -9.85
C ALA A 20 -3.96 -1.96 -9.16
N ILE A 21 -3.91 -3.21 -8.71
CA ILE A 21 -4.87 -3.78 -7.77
C ILE A 21 -4.31 -3.60 -6.36
N VAL A 22 -5.11 -3.00 -5.48
CA VAL A 22 -4.83 -2.86 -4.05
C VAL A 22 -5.67 -3.84 -3.25
N GLU A 23 -5.02 -4.67 -2.44
CA GLU A 23 -5.65 -5.73 -1.65
C GLU A 23 -5.46 -5.50 -0.15
N LEU A 24 -6.51 -5.70 0.62
CA LEU A 24 -6.45 -5.79 2.09
C LEU A 24 -6.66 -7.24 2.51
N ARG A 25 -5.70 -7.80 3.24
CA ARG A 25 -5.71 -9.20 3.69
C ARG A 25 -5.41 -9.29 5.19
N PRO A 26 -5.84 -10.35 5.88
CA PRO A 26 -5.39 -10.63 7.24
C PRO A 26 -3.86 -10.69 7.31
N GLY A 27 -3.29 -9.96 8.27
CA GLY A 27 -1.87 -9.91 8.56
C GLY A 27 -1.47 -10.80 9.75
N PRO A 28 -0.17 -10.86 10.07
CA PRO A 28 0.33 -11.63 11.20
C PRO A 28 -0.24 -11.12 12.53
N TYR A 29 -0.46 -12.04 13.47
CA TYR A 29 -0.97 -11.74 14.82
C TYR A 29 -2.29 -10.96 14.83
N GLY A 30 -3.16 -11.19 13.84
CA GLY A 30 -4.46 -10.53 13.70
C GLY A 30 -4.41 -9.11 13.14
N GLY A 31 -3.25 -8.68 12.63
CA GLY A 31 -3.08 -7.38 11.99
C GLY A 31 -3.58 -7.36 10.55
N ILE A 32 -3.05 -6.43 9.74
CA ILE A 32 -3.45 -6.22 8.34
C ILE A 32 -2.23 -6.30 7.43
N LYS A 33 -2.41 -6.91 6.25
CA LYS A 33 -1.50 -6.82 5.12
C LYS A 33 -2.14 -5.99 4.00
N ILE A 34 -1.42 -5.00 3.50
CA ILE A 34 -1.76 -4.21 2.31
C ILE A 34 -0.88 -4.70 1.16
N GLY A 35 -1.50 -5.21 0.11
CA GLY A 35 -0.83 -5.63 -1.12
C GLY A 35 -1.11 -4.67 -2.26
N VAL A 36 -0.09 -4.35 -3.05
CA VAL A 36 -0.22 -3.64 -4.33
C VAL A 36 0.33 -4.56 -5.42
N ARG A 37 -0.42 -4.76 -6.51
CA ARG A 37 -0.05 -5.61 -7.64
C ARG A 37 -0.28 -4.86 -8.94
N TRP A 38 0.70 -4.86 -9.84
CA TRP A 38 0.60 -4.18 -11.14
C TRP A 38 1.40 -4.89 -12.23
N MET A 39 1.23 -4.44 -13.47
CA MET A 39 1.92 -4.97 -14.64
C MET A 39 2.81 -3.90 -15.27
N ILE A 40 4.03 -4.26 -15.66
CA ILE A 40 4.85 -3.45 -16.56
C ILE A 40 5.10 -4.31 -17.81
N GLY A 41 4.46 -3.95 -18.93
CA GLY A 41 4.46 -4.79 -20.13
C GLY A 41 3.83 -6.16 -19.88
N LYS A 42 4.65 -7.23 -19.92
CA LYS A 42 4.21 -8.62 -19.65
C LYS A 42 4.61 -9.12 -18.26
N GLU A 43 5.34 -8.32 -17.51
CA GLU A 43 5.87 -8.71 -16.19
C GLU A 43 4.93 -8.24 -15.08
N GLN A 44 4.73 -9.11 -14.10
CA GLN A 44 3.92 -8.83 -12.93
C GLN A 44 4.80 -8.41 -11.75
N TYR A 45 4.44 -7.28 -11.14
CA TYR A 45 5.10 -6.73 -9.96
C TYR A 45 4.15 -6.73 -8.77
N GLY A 46 4.74 -6.78 -7.58
CA GLY A 46 3.97 -6.73 -6.36
C GLY A 46 4.77 -6.29 -5.15
N TYR A 47 4.11 -5.51 -4.29
CA TYR A 47 4.63 -5.09 -3.01
C TYR A 47 3.62 -5.45 -1.91
N ASP A 48 4.10 -5.99 -0.79
CA ASP A 48 3.30 -6.31 0.38
C ASP A 48 3.86 -5.59 1.61
N HIS A 49 3.00 -4.83 2.29
CA HIS A 49 3.28 -4.25 3.59
C HIS A 49 2.44 -4.95 4.64
N SER A 50 3.08 -5.52 5.67
CA SER A 50 2.39 -6.22 6.75
C SER A 50 2.54 -5.44 8.04
N MET A 51 1.44 -5.31 8.77
CA MET A 51 1.41 -4.66 10.08
C MET A 51 0.77 -5.62 11.07
N SER A 52 1.38 -5.77 12.23
CA SER A 52 0.78 -6.43 13.39
C SER A 52 -0.30 -5.54 14.03
N ILE A 53 -1.15 -6.12 14.90
CA ILE A 53 -2.12 -5.35 15.69
C ILE A 53 -1.44 -4.22 16.48
N GLY A 54 -0.31 -4.51 17.13
CA GLY A 54 0.39 -3.50 17.92
C GLY A 54 0.97 -2.34 17.10
N GLU A 55 1.29 -2.57 15.83
CA GLU A 55 1.68 -1.49 14.90
C GLU A 55 0.46 -0.70 14.42
N MET A 56 -0.68 -1.37 14.17
CA MET A 56 -1.94 -0.71 13.85
C MET A 56 -2.42 0.19 14.98
N ASP A 57 -2.32 -0.25 16.24
CA ASP A 57 -2.70 0.54 17.42
C ASP A 57 -1.82 1.80 17.51
N ARG A 58 -0.50 1.65 17.33
CA ARG A 58 0.43 2.80 17.28
C ARG A 58 0.16 3.73 16.10
N MET A 59 -0.32 3.24 14.97
CA MET A 59 -0.70 4.09 13.83
C MET A 59 -1.95 4.93 14.10
N VAL A 60 -2.89 4.44 14.90
CA VAL A 60 -4.04 5.24 15.34
C VAL A 60 -3.56 6.45 16.15
N GLU A 61 -2.50 6.27 16.94
CA GLU A 61 -1.90 7.32 17.78
C GLU A 61 -0.93 8.25 17.01
N ALA A 62 -0.12 7.72 16.08
CA ALA A 62 1.00 8.44 15.45
C ALA A 62 0.72 9.01 14.04
N GLY A 63 -0.50 8.89 13.52
CA GLY A 63 -0.87 9.43 12.22
C GLY A 63 -0.62 8.45 11.07
N GLN A 64 -1.71 7.85 10.61
CA GLN A 64 -1.82 6.90 9.50
C GLN A 64 -1.21 7.30 8.12
N PRO A 65 -0.97 8.59 7.78
CA PRO A 65 -0.35 8.96 6.49
C PRO A 65 1.04 8.36 6.25
N CYS A 66 1.82 8.08 7.31
CA CYS A 66 3.20 7.61 7.17
C CYS A 66 3.32 6.23 6.52
N VAL A 67 2.37 5.31 6.78
CA VAL A 67 2.40 3.97 6.18
C VAL A 67 2.00 3.99 4.71
N LEU A 68 0.97 4.77 4.37
CA LEU A 68 0.56 4.93 2.98
C LEU A 68 1.70 5.55 2.15
N GLU A 69 2.41 6.53 2.70
CA GLU A 69 3.59 7.13 2.09
C GLU A 69 4.76 6.13 1.93
N GLN A 70 5.02 5.29 2.94
CA GLN A 70 6.03 4.23 2.83
C GLN A 70 5.72 3.25 1.69
N ILE A 71 4.46 2.82 1.59
CA ILE A 71 4.02 1.92 0.50
C ILE A 71 4.17 2.62 -0.84
N THR A 72 3.72 3.88 -0.95
CA THR A 72 3.86 4.68 -2.17
C THR A 72 5.33 4.81 -2.60
N ASN A 73 6.24 5.10 -1.67
CA ASN A 73 7.66 5.22 -1.98
C ASN A 73 8.28 3.90 -2.43
N ALA A 74 7.91 2.78 -1.80
CA ALA A 74 8.36 1.46 -2.24
C ALA A 74 7.85 1.13 -3.66
N VAL A 75 6.56 1.30 -3.93
CA VAL A 75 5.97 1.08 -5.25
C VAL A 75 6.61 1.99 -6.30
N ARG A 76 6.84 3.28 -5.97
CA ARG A 76 7.53 4.23 -6.85
C ARG A 76 8.92 3.73 -7.22
N SER A 77 9.74 3.35 -6.24
CA SER A 77 11.10 2.86 -6.49
C SER A 77 11.13 1.60 -7.38
N MET A 78 10.09 0.77 -7.31
CA MET A 78 9.97 -0.43 -8.15
C MET A 78 9.44 -0.13 -9.55
N THR A 79 8.79 1.02 -9.74
CA THR A 79 8.15 1.41 -11.01
C THR A 79 9.02 2.35 -11.84
N THR A 80 9.79 3.24 -11.22
CA THR A 80 10.64 4.23 -11.89
C THR A 80 12.06 3.74 -12.17
N ASN A 81 12.25 2.48 -12.57
CA ASN A 81 13.54 2.03 -13.08
C ASN A 81 13.76 2.59 -14.48
N ASP A 82 14.19 3.85 -14.56
CA ASP A 82 14.91 4.49 -15.66
C ASP A 82 16.22 5.09 -15.13
#